data_AF-A0A6S7I4V7-F1
#
_entry.id   AF-A0A6S7I4V7-F1
#
_cell.length_a   1.000
_cell.length_b   1.000
_cell.length_c   1.000
_cell.angle_alpha   90.00
_cell.angle_beta   90.00
_cell.angle_gamma   90.00
#
_symmetry.space_group_name_H-M   'P 1'
#
loop_
_entity.id
_entity.type
_entity.pdbx_description
1 polymer ?
#
loop_
_entity_poly.entity_id
_entity_poly.type
_entity_poly.pdbx_seq_one_letter_code
_entity_poly.pdbx_strand_id
1 'polypeptide(L)'
;MLSNLLHNTFKVLSHIHIAGVFAWSDAVCLQWIQGQGRYKQFVANRVEKINEKEEIVRKYVPSKENPADIGSRGSSDLESNEMWMSGPSWLNNSDSWLEQIVAKPSDVSESESRTIRT
;
A
#
# COMPACT_ATOMS: atom_id res chain seq x y z
N MET A 1 -8.87 -7.65 -4.97
CA MET A 1 -8.18 -6.51 -4.33
C MET A 1 -7.15 -7.07 -3.36
N LEU A 2 -5.92 -6.51 -3.33
CA LEU A 2 -4.81 -7.04 -2.52
C LEU A 2 -5.17 -7.16 -1.02
N SER A 3 -5.94 -6.22 -0.47
CA SER A 3 -6.38 -6.29 0.93
C SER A 3 -7.22 -7.53 1.25
N ASN A 4 -8.04 -8.03 0.32
CA ASN A 4 -8.78 -9.28 0.53
C ASN A 4 -7.86 -10.50 0.55
N LEU A 5 -6.82 -10.49 -0.29
CA LEU A 5 -5.82 -11.56 -0.28
C LEU A 5 -5.09 -11.57 1.06
N LEU A 6 -4.59 -10.42 1.51
CA LEU A 6 -3.93 -10.28 2.82
C LEU A 6 -4.83 -10.75 3.97
N HIS A 7 -6.07 -10.29 4.01
CA HIS A 7 -7.06 -10.67 5.02
C HIS A 7 -7.34 -12.19 5.04
N ASN A 8 -7.58 -12.77 3.86
CA ASN A 8 -7.91 -14.19 3.75
C ASN A 8 -6.70 -15.07 4.09
N THR A 9 -5.50 -14.69 3.63
CA THR A 9 -4.26 -15.38 3.97
C THR A 9 -3.99 -15.32 5.47
N PHE A 10 -4.13 -14.15 6.10
CA PHE A 10 -4.00 -13.99 7.55
C PHE A 10 -4.96 -14.92 8.31
N LYS A 11 -6.23 -15.00 7.87
CA LYS A 11 -7.23 -15.91 8.46
C LYS A 11 -6.84 -17.38 8.35
N VAL A 12 -6.35 -17.81 7.18
CA VAL A 12 -5.94 -19.21 6.96
C VAL A 12 -4.70 -19.56 7.79
N LEU A 13 -3.80 -18.61 7.98
CA LEU A 13 -2.59 -18.77 8.78
C LEU A 13 -2.81 -18.54 10.29
N SER A 14 -4.07 -18.50 10.76
CA SER A 14 -4.42 -18.22 12.16
C SER A 14 -3.84 -19.21 13.18
N HIS A 15 -3.41 -20.40 12.73
CA HIS A 15 -2.73 -21.38 13.57
C HIS A 15 -1.23 -21.07 13.80
N ILE A 16 -0.69 -20.09 13.09
CA ILE A 16 0.68 -19.61 13.22
C ILE A 16 0.63 -18.24 13.91
N HIS A 17 1.57 -18.00 14.83
CA HIS A 17 1.68 -16.69 15.44
C HIS A 17 2.22 -15.67 14.42
N ILE A 18 1.34 -14.80 13.94
CA ILE A 18 1.70 -13.69 13.04
C ILE A 18 1.82 -12.43 13.88
N ALA A 19 3.03 -11.88 13.96
CA ALA A 19 3.31 -10.66 14.72
C ALA A 19 2.63 -9.41 14.13
N GLY A 20 2.36 -9.39 12.81
CA GLY A 20 1.62 -8.33 12.15
C GLY A 20 1.51 -8.53 10.64
N VAL A 21 0.52 -7.86 10.04
CA VAL A 21 0.33 -7.82 8.58
C VAL A 21 0.59 -6.40 8.11
N PHE A 22 1.55 -6.23 7.21
CA PHE A 22 1.97 -4.93 6.73
C PHE A 22 1.76 -4.81 5.21
N ALA A 23 1.06 -3.76 4.79
CA ALA A 23 0.90 -3.39 3.39
C ALA A 23 1.74 -2.14 3.11
N TRP A 24 2.81 -2.30 2.34
CA TRP A 24 3.71 -1.23 1.94
C TRP A 24 3.26 -0.64 0.60
N SER A 25 3.15 0.68 0.51
CA SER A 25 2.72 1.36 -0.70
C SER A 25 3.40 2.71 -0.86
N ASP A 26 3.35 3.26 -2.07
CA ASP A 26 3.79 4.62 -2.35
C ASP A 26 2.95 5.69 -1.63
N ALA A 27 3.43 6.93 -1.70
CA ALA A 27 2.80 8.05 -1.00
C ALA A 27 1.39 8.35 -1.54
N VAL A 28 1.17 8.24 -2.85
CA VAL A 28 -0.11 8.61 -3.49
C VAL A 28 -1.22 7.66 -3.06
N CYS A 29 -0.97 6.35 -3.07
CA CYS A 29 -1.94 5.36 -2.62
C CYS A 29 -2.24 5.52 -1.13
N LEU A 30 -1.21 5.73 -0.29
CA LEU A 30 -1.42 5.99 1.14
C LEU A 30 -2.22 7.27 1.40
N GLN A 31 -2.02 8.32 0.60
CA GLN A 31 -2.82 9.54 0.69
C GLN A 31 -4.29 9.30 0.39
N TRP A 32 -4.63 8.42 -0.55
CA TRP A 32 -6.03 8.04 -0.76
C TRP A 32 -6.60 7.23 0.40
N ILE A 33 -5.81 6.32 0.95
CA ILE A 33 -6.29 5.40 1.97
C ILE A 33 -6.42 6.09 3.35
N GLN A 34 -5.45 6.94 3.70
CA GLN A 34 -5.36 7.64 4.98
C GLN A 34 -5.96 9.06 4.93
N GLY A 35 -6.15 9.61 3.73
CA GLY A 35 -6.65 10.97 3.56
C GLY A 35 -8.14 11.10 3.88
N GLN A 36 -8.56 12.34 4.13
CA GLN A 36 -9.95 12.71 4.40
C GLN A 36 -10.63 13.35 3.17
N GLY A 37 -10.07 13.12 1.98
CA GLY A 37 -10.56 13.71 0.74
C GLY A 37 -11.92 13.14 0.32
N ARG A 38 -12.76 13.97 -0.30
CA ARG A 38 -13.97 13.49 -0.98
C ARG A 38 -13.61 12.98 -2.36
N TYR A 39 -13.32 11.69 -2.47
CA TYR A 39 -12.94 11.07 -3.75
C TYR A 39 -14.17 10.79 -4.65
N LYS A 40 -13.91 10.60 -5.95
CA LYS A 40 -14.89 9.98 -6.88
C LYS A 40 -15.35 8.63 -6.33
N GLN A 41 -16.61 8.25 -6.60
CA GLN A 41 -17.25 7.06 -6.01
C GLN A 41 -16.42 5.78 -6.18
N PHE A 42 -15.78 5.60 -7.33
CA PHE A 42 -14.92 4.44 -7.60
C PHE A 42 -13.73 4.32 -6.65
N VAL A 43 -13.08 5.45 -6.32
CA VAL A 43 -11.94 5.50 -5.39
C VAL A 43 -12.44 5.37 -3.95
N ALA A 44 -13.51 6.11 -3.59
CA ALA A 44 -14.11 6.05 -2.26
C ALA A 44 -14.51 4.63 -1.86
N ASN A 45 -15.23 3.90 -2.74
CA ASN A 45 -15.67 2.53 -2.48
C ASN A 45 -14.49 1.55 -2.29
N ARG A 46 -13.31 1.83 -2.86
CA ARG A 46 -12.11 1.00 -2.68
C ARG A 46 -11.40 1.32 -1.39
N VAL A 47 -11.24 2.62 -1.09
CA VAL A 47 -10.65 3.09 0.16
C VAL A 47 -11.44 2.54 1.35
N GLU A 48 -12.78 2.59 1.29
CA GLU A 48 -13.66 2.04 2.32
C GLU A 48 -13.39 0.55 2.56
N LYS A 49 -13.46 -0.28 1.50
CA LYS A 49 -13.17 -1.72 1.60
C LYS A 49 -11.74 -2.04 2.05
N ILE A 50 -10.78 -1.17 1.74
CA ILE A 50 -9.43 -1.31 2.26
C ILE A 50 -9.46 -1.04 3.76
N ASN A 51 -10.08 0.04 4.21
CA ASN A 51 -10.12 0.47 5.61
C ASN A 51 -10.94 -0.45 6.53
N GLU A 52 -11.89 -1.23 5.99
CA GLU A 52 -12.56 -2.32 6.72
C GLU A 52 -11.59 -3.42 7.24
N LYS A 53 -10.35 -3.46 6.75
CA LYS A 53 -9.30 -4.41 7.18
C LYS A 53 -8.36 -3.72 8.17
N GLU A 54 -8.79 -3.70 9.43
CA GLU A 54 -8.07 -3.04 10.53
C GLU A 54 -6.79 -3.78 10.92
N GLU A 55 -6.73 -5.10 10.70
CA GLU A 55 -5.56 -5.92 11.00
C GLU A 55 -4.35 -5.66 10.08
N ILE A 56 -4.57 -4.94 8.97
CA ILE A 56 -3.52 -4.60 8.01
C ILE A 56 -2.97 -3.22 8.35
N VAL A 57 -1.71 -3.17 8.78
CA VAL A 57 -0.98 -1.92 8.99
C VAL A 57 -0.47 -1.39 7.65
N ARG A 58 -0.77 -0.13 7.34
CA ARG A 58 -0.39 0.51 6.07
C ARG A 58 0.86 1.34 6.28
N LYS A 59 1.90 1.10 5.48
CA LYS A 59 3.22 1.72 5.60
C LYS A 59 3.72 2.26 4.27
N TYR A 60 4.58 3.28 4.34
CA TYR A 60 5.17 3.95 3.19
C TYR A 60 6.46 3.27 2.75
N VAL A 61 6.58 3.05 1.45
CA VAL A 61 7.84 2.71 0.77
C VAL A 61 8.15 3.78 -0.29
N PRO A 62 9.39 4.30 -0.35
CA PRO A 62 9.80 5.21 -1.43
C PRO A 62 9.61 4.57 -2.80
N SER A 63 9.15 5.33 -3.80
CA SER A 63 8.87 4.77 -5.14
C SER A 63 10.10 4.10 -5.78
N LYS A 64 11.29 4.64 -5.55
CA LYS A 64 12.56 4.03 -6.03
C LYS A 64 12.86 2.70 -5.34
N GLU A 65 12.30 2.50 -4.16
CA GLU A 65 12.48 1.32 -3.34
C GLU A 65 11.22 0.44 -3.30
N ASN A 66 10.21 0.71 -4.14
CA ASN A 66 8.96 -0.05 -4.18
C ASN A 66 9.08 -1.22 -5.18
N PRO A 67 9.15 -2.47 -4.72
CA PRO A 67 9.23 -3.61 -5.63
C PRO A 67 8.00 -3.72 -6.55
N ALA A 68 6.82 -3.30 -6.08
CA ALA A 68 5.59 -3.35 -6.87
C ALA A 68 5.66 -2.49 -8.16
N ASP A 69 6.48 -1.44 -8.18
CA ASP A 69 6.71 -0.63 -9.37
C ASP A 69 7.46 -1.41 -10.46
N ILE A 70 8.34 -2.34 -10.07
CA ILE A 70 9.08 -3.19 -11.01
C ILE A 70 8.12 -4.17 -11.70
N GLY A 71 7.28 -4.85 -10.92
CA GLY A 71 6.29 -5.78 -11.45
C GLY A 71 5.23 -5.11 -12.33
N SER A 72 4.75 -3.92 -11.92
CA SER A 72 3.71 -3.18 -12.67
C SER A 72 4.20 -2.58 -13.98
N ARG A 73 5.52 -2.36 -14.15
CA ARG A 73 6.13 -1.92 -15.42
C ARG A 73 6.26 -3.04 -16.46
N GLY A 74 5.96 -4.29 -16.09
CA GLY A 74 5.99 -5.43 -17.00
C GLY A 74 7.41 -5.91 -17.31
N SER A 75 8.31 -5.90 -16.32
CA SER A 75 9.65 -6.50 -16.48
C SER A 75 9.52 -7.98 -16.83
N SER A 76 10.25 -8.44 -17.86
CA SER A 76 10.28 -9.84 -18.28
C SER A 76 11.18 -10.72 -17.43
N ASP A 77 12.05 -10.11 -16.61
CA ASP A 77 13.03 -10.83 -15.79
C ASP A 77 12.89 -10.40 -14.32
N LEU A 78 11.80 -10.86 -13.71
CA LEU A 78 11.52 -10.62 -12.29
C LEU A 78 12.31 -11.58 -11.39
N GLU A 79 12.62 -12.78 -11.89
CA GLU A 79 13.32 -13.82 -11.12
C GLU A 79 14.77 -13.44 -10.81
N SER A 80 15.45 -12.75 -11.74
CA SER A 80 16.82 -12.24 -11.50
C SER A 80 16.87 -10.91 -10.75
N ASN A 81 15.72 -10.25 -10.57
CA ASN A 81 15.67 -8.92 -9.97
C ASN A 81 15.63 -9.03 -8.44
N GLU A 82 16.78 -8.83 -7.79
CA GLU A 82 16.91 -8.90 -6.33
C GLU A 82 15.95 -7.96 -5.59
N MET A 83 15.70 -6.77 -6.15
CA MET A 83 14.79 -5.80 -5.57
C MET A 83 13.33 -6.28 -5.61
N TRP A 84 12.92 -6.99 -6.65
CA TRP A 84 11.62 -7.65 -6.73
C TRP A 84 11.52 -8.83 -5.75
N MET A 85 12.55 -9.67 -5.72
CA MET A 85 12.53 -10.94 -4.98
C MET A 85 12.69 -10.77 -3.47
N SER A 86 13.56 -9.84 -3.04
CA SER A 86 13.92 -9.65 -1.64
C SER A 86 13.45 -8.32 -1.05
N GLY A 87 13.04 -7.37 -1.90
CA GLY A 87 12.75 -6.01 -1.47
C GLY A 87 13.99 -5.22 -1.01
N PRO A 88 13.79 -4.00 -0.51
CA PRO A 88 14.88 -3.20 0.03
C PRO A 88 15.45 -3.80 1.32
N SER A 89 16.75 -3.61 1.54
CA SER A 89 17.49 -4.23 2.66
C SER A 89 16.92 -3.92 4.04
N TRP A 90 16.33 -2.73 4.22
CA TRP A 90 15.72 -2.31 5.47
C TRP A 90 14.38 -3.00 5.77
N LEU A 91 13.71 -3.61 4.78
CA LEU A 91 12.37 -4.17 4.96
C LEU A 91 12.38 -5.43 5.85
N ASN A 92 13.46 -6.20 5.78
CA ASN A 92 13.60 -7.49 6.47
C ASN A 92 13.88 -7.36 7.97
N ASN A 93 14.17 -6.16 8.47
CA ASN A 93 14.37 -5.90 9.89
C ASN A 93 13.45 -4.77 10.35
N SER A 94 12.52 -5.06 11.27
CA SER A 94 11.58 -4.06 11.79
C SER A 94 12.26 -2.89 12.48
N ASP A 95 13.45 -3.10 13.06
CA ASP A 95 14.23 -2.05 13.72
C ASP A 95 14.88 -1.09 12.71
N SER A 96 14.93 -1.49 11.43
CA SER A 96 15.47 -0.69 10.32
C SER A 96 14.40 -0.03 9.47
N TRP A 97 13.12 -0.22 9.79
CA TRP A 97 12.03 0.36 9.03
C TRP A 97 12.08 1.89 9.01
N LEU A 98 11.85 2.46 7.83
CA LEU A 98 11.86 3.90 7.62
C LEU A 98 10.81 4.61 8.49
N GLU A 99 11.10 5.86 8.84
CA GLU A 99 10.12 6.75 9.44
C GLU A 99 8.92 6.91 8.50
N GLN A 100 7.72 6.79 9.06
CA GLN A 100 6.49 6.83 8.30
C GLN A 100 6.08 8.27 8.05
N ILE A 101 5.95 8.65 6.78
CA ILE A 101 5.44 9.98 6.43
C ILE A 101 3.95 10.08 6.77
N VAL A 102 3.56 11.22 7.34
CA VAL A 102 2.14 11.59 7.38
C VAL A 102 1.75 12.01 5.98
N ALA A 103 0.86 11.25 5.36
CA ALA A 103 0.36 11.51 4.02
C ALA A 103 -0.25 12.93 3.92
N LYS A 104 0.42 13.85 3.22
CA LYS A 104 -0.13 15.16 2.83
C LYS A 104 -0.79 15.05 1.46
N PRO A 105 -1.90 15.78 1.18
CA PRO A 105 -2.51 15.76 -0.15
C PRO A 105 -1.50 16.10 -1.25
N SER A 106 -1.53 15.36 -2.37
CA SER A 106 -0.79 15.66 -3.60
C SER A 106 -1.72 16.07 -4.73
N ASP A 107 -1.22 16.78 -5.73
CA ASP A 107 -1.97 17.20 -6.93
C ASP A 107 -2.72 16.03 -7.60
N VAL A 108 -2.11 14.84 -7.61
CA VAL A 108 -2.75 13.62 -8.15
C VAL A 108 -3.94 13.22 -7.31
N SER A 109 -3.81 13.26 -5.98
CA SER A 109 -4.91 12.96 -5.07
C SER A 109 -6.05 13.99 -5.15
N GLU A 110 -5.71 15.24 -5.42
CA GLU A 110 -6.66 16.34 -5.61
C GLU A 110 -7.40 16.22 -6.95
N SER A 111 -6.74 15.78 -8.02
CA SER A 111 -7.39 15.55 -9.32
C SER A 111 -8.51 14.49 -9.28
N GLU A 112 -8.41 13.55 -8.34
CA GLU A 112 -9.41 12.51 -8.08
C GLU A 112 -10.43 12.90 -6.99
N SER A 113 -10.30 14.09 -6.41
CA SER A 113 -11.32 14.68 -5.55
C SER A 113 -12.53 15.11 -6.39
N ARG A 114 -13.74 15.01 -5.83
CA ARG A 114 -14.96 15.41 -6.54
C ARG A 114 -14.85 16.89 -6.91
N THR A 115 -14.78 17.18 -8.21
CA THR A 115 -15.08 18.54 -8.70
C THR A 115 -16.54 18.79 -8.41
N ILE A 116 -16.84 19.56 -7.36
CA ILE A 116 -18.19 20.09 -7.18
C ILE A 116 -18.38 21.09 -8.31
N ARG A 117 -19.04 20.66 -9.39
CA ARG A 117 -19.65 21.61 -10.33
C ARG A 117 -20.85 22.21 -9.59
N THR A 118 -20.63 23.37 -8.97
CA THR A 118 -21.70 24.32 -8.61
C THR A 118 -22.29 24.93 -9.86
#